data_AF-A0A1G6MD52-F1
#
_entry.id   AF-A0A1G6MD52-F1
#
_cell.length_a   1.000
_cell.length_b   1.000
_cell.length_c   1.000
_cell.angle_alpha   90.00
_cell.angle_beta   90.00
_cell.angle_gamma   90.00
#
_symmetry.space_group_name_H-M   'P 1'
#
loop_
_entity.id
_entity.type
_entity.pdbx_description
1 polymer ?
#
loop_
_entity_poly.entity_id
_entity_poly.type
_entity_poly.pdbx_seq_one_letter_code
_entity_poly.pdbx_strand_id
1 'polypeptide(L)'
;MSFTFHLPGDAVVPTMTERFAEAEKIENREERWTAQAMIALDTGDMYLVGLVLFKAIQEFGPRQFAERSGEAPARLARLWMPGVLTSVDQAGTLFEHLGVSLPVERFHSARLANFPVENTSVH
;
A
#
# COMPACT_ATOMS: atom_id res chain seq x y z
N MET A 1 1.49 -38.79 -11.20
CA MET A 1 2.77 -38.11 -11.46
C MET A 1 2.61 -37.32 -12.75
N SER A 2 2.14 -36.08 -12.68
CA SER A 2 1.98 -35.23 -13.87
C SER A 2 3.11 -34.21 -13.86
N PHE A 3 4.02 -34.34 -14.83
CA PHE A 3 5.05 -33.36 -15.11
C PHE A 3 4.42 -32.20 -15.88
N THR A 4 4.23 -31.06 -15.21
CA THR A 4 3.82 -29.83 -15.88
C THR A 4 5.06 -29.17 -16.47
N PHE A 5 5.13 -29.18 -17.80
CA PHE A 5 6.07 -28.44 -18.64
C PHE A 5 6.07 -26.95 -18.26
N HIS A 6 7.21 -26.39 -17.89
CA HIS A 6 7.43 -24.94 -17.84
C HIS A 6 7.99 -24.49 -19.19
N LEU A 7 7.24 -23.63 -19.89
CA LEU A 7 7.73 -22.90 -21.06
C LEU A 7 8.83 -21.91 -20.61
N PRO A 8 9.94 -21.79 -21.35
CA PRO A 8 10.98 -20.81 -21.05
C PRO A 8 10.57 -19.46 -21.65
N GLY A 9 10.46 -18.42 -20.82
CA GLY A 9 10.51 -17.04 -21.32
C GLY A 9 9.43 -16.06 -20.88
N ASP A 10 8.55 -16.39 -19.93
CA ASP A 10 7.82 -15.32 -19.22
C ASP A 10 8.68 -14.84 -18.05
N ALA A 11 9.03 -13.56 -18.06
CA ALA A 11 9.54 -12.90 -16.88
C ALA A 11 8.49 -13.11 -15.78
N VAL A 12 8.81 -13.96 -14.80
CA VAL A 12 7.91 -14.26 -13.68
C VAL A 12 7.69 -12.94 -12.95
N VAL A 13 6.55 -12.30 -13.19
CA VAL A 13 6.16 -11.11 -12.46
C VAL A 13 5.99 -11.54 -11.00
N PRO A 14 6.78 -10.99 -10.07
CA PRO A 14 6.74 -11.44 -8.68
C PRO A 14 5.34 -11.24 -8.12
N THR A 15 4.87 -12.24 -7.36
CA THR A 15 3.56 -12.17 -6.73
C THR A 15 3.52 -11.00 -5.73
N MET A 16 2.33 -10.45 -5.44
CA MET A 16 2.20 -9.35 -4.47
C MET A 16 2.85 -9.69 -3.12
N THR A 17 2.69 -10.93 -2.67
CA THR A 17 3.30 -11.46 -1.45
C THR A 17 4.83 -11.43 -1.52
N GLU A 18 5.42 -11.86 -2.65
CA GLU A 18 6.86 -11.78 -2.88
C GLU A 18 7.36 -10.35 -2.87
N ARG A 19 6.64 -9.42 -3.51
CA ARG A 19 7.00 -8.00 -3.51
C ARG A 19 7.07 -7.42 -2.10
N PHE A 20 6.09 -7.74 -1.23
CA PHE A 20 6.14 -7.33 0.18
C PHE A 20 7.28 -8.01 0.94
N ALA A 21 7.54 -9.29 0.68
CA ALA A 21 8.63 -10.03 1.32
C ALA A 21 10.00 -9.47 0.94
N GLU A 22 10.20 -9.05 -0.31
CA GLU A 22 11.44 -8.37 -0.74
C GLU A 22 11.57 -6.98 -0.10
N ALA A 23 10.47 -6.21 -0.03
CA ALA A 23 10.49 -4.90 0.60
C ALA A 23 10.84 -4.97 2.11
N GLU A 24 10.39 -6.01 2.82
CA GLU A 24 10.70 -6.23 4.24
C GLU A 24 12.20 -6.45 4.51
N LYS A 25 12.98 -6.87 3.50
CA LYS A 25 14.43 -7.08 3.64
C LYS A 25 15.23 -5.78 3.64
N ILE A 26 14.61 -4.65 3.30
CA ILE A 26 15.28 -3.34 3.26
C ILE A 26 15.58 -2.89 4.70
N GLU A 27 16.86 -2.67 5.00
CA GLU A 27 17.31 -2.29 6.35
C GLU A 27 16.90 -0.87 6.73
N ASN A 28 16.98 0.06 5.78
CA ASN A 28 16.55 1.44 6.00
C ASN A 28 15.02 1.48 6.17
N ARG A 29 14.56 1.95 7.34
CA ARG A 29 13.14 2.03 7.68
C ARG A 29 12.33 2.86 6.70
N GLU A 30 12.81 4.05 6.32
CA GLU A 30 12.08 4.95 5.43
C GLU A 30 11.97 4.36 4.03
N GLU A 31 13.06 3.77 3.53
CA GLU A 31 13.08 3.09 2.23
C GLU A 31 12.17 1.85 2.23
N ARG A 32 12.18 1.06 3.30
CA ARG A 32 11.29 -0.10 3.47
C ARG A 32 9.82 0.30 3.44
N TRP A 33 9.41 1.29 4.23
CA TRP A 33 8.03 1.73 4.25
C TRP A 33 7.61 2.41 2.96
N THR A 34 8.52 3.12 2.29
CA THR A 34 8.29 3.66 0.94
C THR A 34 8.02 2.53 -0.04
N ALA A 35 8.84 1.48 -0.06
CA ALA A 35 8.66 0.33 -0.94
C ALA A 35 7.33 -0.40 -0.67
N GLN A 36 6.99 -0.66 0.59
CA GLN A 36 5.73 -1.30 0.97
C GLN A 36 4.50 -0.45 0.61
N ALA A 37 4.59 0.87 0.82
CA ALA A 37 3.50 1.77 0.47
C ALA A 37 3.30 1.84 -1.05
N MET A 38 4.38 1.86 -1.84
CA MET A 38 4.30 1.80 -3.30
C MET A 38 3.62 0.51 -3.79
N ILE A 39 3.96 -0.64 -3.20
CA ILE A 39 3.30 -1.92 -3.53
C ILE A 39 1.80 -1.84 -3.20
N ALA A 40 1.42 -1.23 -2.08
CA ALA A 40 0.01 -1.04 -1.72
C ALA A 40 -0.71 -0.05 -2.65
N LEU A 41 -0.06 1.01 -3.12
CA LEU A 41 -0.66 1.95 -4.08
C LEU A 41 -0.90 1.29 -5.44
N ASP A 42 0.01 0.41 -5.88
CA ASP A 42 -0.11 -0.32 -7.15
C ASP A 42 -1.34 -1.25 -7.19
N THR A 43 -1.99 -1.55 -6.06
CA THR A 43 -3.23 -2.34 -6.05
C THR A 43 -4.49 -1.49 -6.22
N GLY A 44 -4.42 -0.18 -5.99
CA GLY A 44 -5.59 0.68 -5.91
C GLY A 44 -6.52 0.41 -4.71
N ASP A 45 -6.10 -0.43 -3.76
CA ASP A 45 -6.89 -0.80 -2.57
C ASP A 45 -6.48 0.03 -1.34
N MET A 46 -7.37 0.94 -0.92
CA MET A 46 -7.18 1.77 0.27
C MET A 46 -7.06 0.97 1.58
N TYR A 47 -7.65 -0.22 1.65
CA TYR A 47 -7.52 -1.07 2.83
C TYR A 47 -6.07 -1.53 3.00
N LEU A 48 -5.42 -1.96 1.92
CA LEU A 48 -4.01 -2.36 1.96
C LEU A 48 -3.09 -1.18 2.30
N VAL A 49 -3.36 0.01 1.74
CA VAL A 49 -2.65 1.24 2.10
C VAL A 49 -2.80 1.53 3.61
N GLY A 50 -4.00 1.38 4.17
CA GLY A 50 -4.26 1.54 5.60
C GLY A 50 -3.51 0.52 6.47
N LEU A 51 -3.38 -0.73 6.02
CA LEU A 51 -2.61 -1.76 6.72
C LEU A 51 -1.12 -1.44 6.76
N VAL A 52 -0.53 -1.01 5.64
CA VAL A 52 0.89 -0.62 5.59
C VAL A 52 1.13 0.58 6.50
N LEU A 53 0.27 1.60 6.41
CA LEU A 53 0.38 2.78 7.27
C LEU A 53 0.26 2.42 8.75
N PHE A 54 -0.69 1.56 9.11
CA PHE A 54 -0.86 1.08 10.47
C PHE A 54 0.41 0.40 11.00
N LYS A 55 1.01 -0.51 10.22
CA LYS A 55 2.26 -1.19 10.60
C LYS A 55 3.41 -0.20 10.78
N ALA A 56 3.55 0.76 9.87
CA ALA A 56 4.59 1.77 9.96
C ALA A 56 4.45 2.65 11.22
N ILE A 57 3.21 2.97 11.60
CA ILE A 57 2.91 3.70 12.85
C ILE A 57 3.22 2.84 14.09
N GLN A 58 2.94 1.53 14.06
CA GLN A 58 3.28 0.64 15.18
C GLN A 58 4.79 0.59 15.41
N GLU A 59 5.58 0.51 14.33
CA GLU A 59 7.04 0.51 14.42
C GLU A 59 7.61 1.87 14.86
N PHE A 60 7.04 2.98 14.37
CA PHE A 60 7.44 4.32 14.79
C PHE A 60 7.16 4.58 16.28
N GLY A 61 6.08 3.99 16.81
CA GLY A 61 5.58 4.22 18.15
C GLY A 61 4.29 5.04 18.10
N PRO A 62 3.12 4.44 18.37
CA PRO A 62 1.82 5.07 18.07
C PRO A 62 1.55 6.35 18.88
N ARG A 63 2.09 6.46 20.10
CA ARG A 63 1.97 7.68 20.93
C ARG A 63 2.77 8.83 20.35
N GLN A 64 4.04 8.56 20.01
CA GLN A 64 4.94 9.55 19.41
C GLN A 64 4.41 10.00 18.04
N PHE A 65 3.83 9.08 17.28
CA PHE A 65 3.20 9.40 16.01
C PHE A 65 1.97 10.29 16.19
N ALA A 66 1.10 10.00 17.17
CA ALA A 66 -0.06 10.83 17.48
C ALA A 66 0.35 12.27 17.85
N GLU A 67 1.40 12.42 18.65
CA GLU A 67 1.94 13.73 19.01
C GLU A 67 2.51 14.48 17.80
N ARG A 68 3.21 13.77 16.90
CA ARG A 68 3.80 14.36 15.69
C ARG A 68 2.75 14.76 14.65
N SER A 69 1.74 13.92 14.43
CA SER A 69 0.72 14.11 13.38
C SER A 69 -0.49 14.91 13.84
N GLY A 70 -0.68 15.07 15.16
CA GLY A 70 -1.89 15.66 15.72
C GLY A 70 -3.12 14.74 15.64
N GLU A 71 -2.95 13.49 15.21
CA GLU A 71 -4.04 12.55 15.04
C GLU A 71 -4.51 11.92 16.35
N ALA A 72 -5.81 11.66 16.45
CA ALA A 72 -6.39 11.02 17.61
C ALA A 72 -5.88 9.56 17.73
N PRO A 73 -5.33 9.12 18.89
CA PRO A 73 -4.84 7.76 19.07
C PRO A 73 -5.89 6.68 18.75
N ALA A 74 -7.17 6.95 19.05
CA ALA A 74 -8.28 6.05 18.76
C ALA A 74 -8.53 5.87 17.25
N ARG A 75 -8.23 6.88 16.42
CA ARG A 75 -8.31 6.78 14.96
C ARG A 75 -7.13 5.96 14.42
N LEU A 76 -5.92 6.26 14.89
CA LEU A 76 -4.70 5.54 14.49
C LEU A 76 -4.80 4.04 14.79
N ALA A 77 -5.37 3.67 15.94
CA ALA A 77 -5.61 2.28 16.33
C ALA A 77 -6.59 1.52 15.41
N ARG A 78 -7.35 2.22 14.57
CA ARG A 78 -8.36 1.66 13.66
C ARG A 78 -7.99 1.78 12.18
N LEU A 79 -6.81 2.31 11.84
CA LEU A 79 -6.39 2.49 10.44
C LEU A 79 -6.35 1.18 9.63
N TRP A 80 -6.19 0.04 10.32
CA TRP A 80 -6.28 -1.29 9.72
C TRP A 80 -7.71 -1.69 9.34
N MET A 81 -8.75 -1.01 9.82
CA MET A 81 -10.14 -1.34 9.53
C MET A 81 -10.57 -0.76 8.18
N PRO A 82 -11.35 -1.50 7.36
CA PRO A 82 -11.91 -0.97 6.12
C PRO A 82 -12.71 0.31 6.35
N GLY A 83 -12.56 1.28 5.45
CA GLY A 83 -13.33 2.54 5.47
C GLY A 83 -12.85 3.60 6.47
N VAL A 84 -11.81 3.34 7.27
CA VAL A 84 -11.23 4.36 8.18
C VAL A 84 -10.30 5.30 7.42
N LEU A 85 -9.50 4.76 6.50
CA LEU A 85 -8.69 5.53 5.57
C LEU A 85 -9.43 5.59 4.23
N THR A 86 -9.94 6.77 3.87
CA THR A 86 -10.83 6.94 2.71
C THR A 86 -10.20 7.72 1.56
N SER A 87 -9.10 8.43 1.83
CA SER A 87 -8.39 9.25 0.85
C SER A 87 -6.91 8.86 0.77
N VAL A 88 -6.40 8.78 -0.45
CA VAL A 88 -4.99 8.57 -0.74
C VAL A 88 -4.15 9.80 -0.39
N ASP A 89 -4.72 11.01 -0.50
CA ASP A 89 -4.05 12.24 -0.08
C ASP A 89 -3.85 12.25 1.44
N GLN A 90 -4.89 11.84 2.18
CA GLN A 90 -4.79 11.67 3.63
C GLN A 90 -3.74 10.61 4.00
N ALA A 91 -3.66 9.52 3.23
CA ALA A 91 -2.61 8.53 3.42
C ALA A 91 -1.22 9.16 3.20
N GLY A 92 -1.05 9.93 2.11
CA GLY A 92 0.16 10.68 1.78
C GLY A 92 0.64 11.53 2.95
N THR A 93 -0.21 12.40 3.48
CA THR A 93 0.16 13.26 4.63
C THR A 93 0.58 12.44 5.87
N LEU A 94 -0.06 11.31 6.13
CA LEU A 94 0.30 10.46 7.28
C LEU A 94 1.64 9.74 7.07
N PHE A 95 1.94 9.33 5.84
CA PHE A 95 3.24 8.77 5.48
C PHE A 95 4.36 9.83 5.52
N GLU A 96 4.08 11.07 5.15
CA GLU A 96 5.07 12.17 5.25
C GLU A 96 5.55 12.38 6.68
N HIS A 97 4.68 12.24 7.68
CA HIS A 97 5.08 12.29 9.10
C HIS A 97 6.06 11.17 9.51
N LEU A 98 6.12 10.08 8.72
CA LEU A 98 7.05 8.96 8.88
C LEU A 98 8.33 9.12 8.04
N GLY A 99 8.46 10.21 7.27
CA GLY A 99 9.55 10.41 6.31
C GLY A 99 9.32 9.74 4.96
N VAL A 100 8.11 9.25 4.69
CA VAL A 100 7.77 8.50 3.47
C VAL A 100 7.01 9.39 2.50
N SER A 101 7.55 9.59 1.31
CA SER A 101 6.87 10.30 0.22
C SER A 101 6.19 9.32 -0.73
N LEU A 102 4.90 9.53 -0.99
CA LEU A 102 4.11 8.64 -1.84
C LEU A 102 3.87 9.21 -3.25
N PRO A 103 4.12 8.45 -4.31
CA PRO A 103 3.69 8.81 -5.66
C PRO A 103 2.20 8.49 -5.85
N VAL A 104 1.32 9.41 -5.45
CA VAL A 104 -0.15 9.25 -5.42
C VAL A 104 -0.72 8.92 -6.81
N GLU A 105 -0.05 9.33 -7.89
CA GLU A 105 -0.43 9.05 -9.28
C GLU A 105 -0.48 7.56 -9.59
N ARG A 106 0.32 6.75 -8.88
CA ARG A 106 0.30 5.27 -9.03
C ARG A 106 -1.01 4.68 -8.57
N PHE A 107 -1.56 5.19 -7.47
CA PHE A 107 -2.84 4.74 -6.95
C PHE A 107 -3.99 5.04 -7.89
N HIS A 108 -4.03 6.26 -8.46
CA HIS A 108 -5.06 6.62 -9.44
C HIS A 108 -4.97 5.75 -10.69
N SER A 109 -3.75 5.50 -11.17
CA SER A 109 -3.50 4.65 -12.34
C SER A 109 -3.95 3.20 -12.10
N ALA A 110 -3.61 2.62 -10.95
CA ALA A 110 -4.03 1.27 -10.56
C ALA A 110 -5.55 1.18 -10.40
N ARG A 111 -6.17 2.16 -9.76
CA ARG A 111 -7.63 2.20 -9.60
C ARG A 111 -8.35 2.26 -10.95
N LEU A 112 -7.86 3.07 -11.89
CA LEU A 112 -8.38 3.14 -13.27
C LEU A 112 -8.23 1.81 -14.02
N ALA A 113 -7.08 1.14 -13.89
CA ALA A 113 -6.87 -0.17 -14.50
C ALA A 113 -7.80 -1.26 -13.94
N ASN A 114 -8.20 -1.13 -12.66
CA ASN A 114 -9.08 -2.05 -11.98
C ASN A 114 -10.58 -1.68 -12.10
N PHE A 115 -10.92 -0.55 -12.72
CA PHE A 115 -12.32 -0.29 -13.07
C PHE A 115 -12.74 -1.27 -14.16
N PRO A 116 -13.83 -2.04 -13.97
CA PRO A 116 -14.38 -2.81 -15.07
C PRO A 116 -14.79 -1.82 -16.15
N VAL A 117 -14.25 -2.00 -17.36
CA VAL A 117 -14.82 -1.38 -18.56
C VAL A 117 -16.19 -2.02 -18.72
N GLU A 118 -17.20 -1.49 -18.02
CA GLU A 118 -18.58 -1.74 -18.38
C GLU A 118 -18.71 -1.29 -19.82
N ASN A 119 -18.85 -2.27 -20.72
CA ASN A 119 -19.22 -2.07 -22.10
C ASN A 119 -20.27 -0.98 -22.13
N THR A 120 -19.89 0.16 -22.67
CA THR A 120 -20.84 1.16 -23.11
C THR A 120 -21.72 0.45 -24.13
N SER A 121 -22.89 -0.01 -23.69
CA SER A 121 -23.96 -0.45 -24.55
C SER A 121 -24.39 0.77 -25.35
N VAL A 122 -23.76 0.95 -26.51
CA VAL A 122 -24.22 1.91 -27.51
C VAL A 122 -25.50 1.32 -28.07
N HIS A 123 -26.62 1.93 -27.68
CA HIS A 123 -27.93 1.74 -28.28
C HIS A 123 -27.94 2.15 -29.76
#